data_AF-A0A0A2SW88-F1
#
_entry.id   AF-A0A0A2SW88-F1
#
_cell.length_a   1.000
_cell.length_b   1.000
_cell.length_c   1.000
_cell.angle_alpha   90.00
_cell.angle_beta   90.00
_cell.angle_gamma   90.00
#
_symmetry.space_group_name_H-M   'P 1'
#
loop_
_entity.id
_entity.type
_entity.pdbx_description
1 polymer ?
#
loop_
_entity_poly.entity_id
_entity_poly.type
_entity_poly.pdbx_seq_one_letter_code
_entity_poly.pdbx_strand_id
1 'polypeptide(L)' 'MSHTLGCILTKKDESKTIAPCLSVVMRHQLPIAYWCDGQNIAKDIHVPNKIELINAVFQGEKIVRSDAISV' A
#
# COMPACT_ATOMS: atom_id res chain seq x y z
N MET A 1 -12.52 19.46 -17.00
CA MET A 1 -11.67 19.23 -15.80
C MET A 1 -11.24 17.78 -15.80
N SER A 2 -9.94 17.48 -15.94
CA SER A 2 -9.44 16.13 -15.68
C SER A 2 -9.35 15.93 -14.17
N HIS A 3 -10.14 15.03 -13.62
CA HIS A 3 -10.00 14.60 -12.24
C HIS A 3 -9.08 13.37 -12.20
N THR A 4 -8.19 13.31 -11.21
CA THR A 4 -7.36 12.12 -11.00
C THR A 4 -8.25 10.99 -10.50
N LEU A 5 -8.31 9.89 -11.26
CA LEU A 5 -9.15 8.74 -10.95
C LEU A 5 -8.52 7.77 -9.95
N GLY A 6 -7.20 7.84 -9.76
CA GLY A 6 -6.45 6.98 -8.86
C GLY A 6 -4.95 7.03 -9.10
N CYS A 7 -4.22 6.14 -8.46
CA CYS A 7 -2.78 6.00 -8.58
C CYS A 7 -2.34 4.55 -8.74
N ILE A 8 -1.14 4.38 -9.28
CA ILE A 8 -0.44 3.10 -9.33
C ILE A 8 0.76 3.20 -8.39
N LEU A 9 0.87 2.28 -7.44
CA LEU A 9 2.02 2.22 -6.53
C LEU A 9 3.09 1.31 -7.12
N THR A 10 4.32 1.78 -7.26
CA THR A 10 5.42 0.99 -7.87
C THR A 10 6.64 0.94 -6.96
N LYS A 11 7.65 0.14 -7.33
CA LYS A 11 8.95 0.08 -6.64
C LYS A 11 8.83 -0.33 -5.17
N LYS A 12 7.84 -1.15 -4.83
CA LYS A 12 7.71 -1.68 -3.47
C LYS A 12 8.93 -2.52 -3.08
N ASP A 13 9.49 -3.29 -4.02
CA ASP A 13 10.69 -4.10 -3.87
C ASP A 13 11.98 -3.29 -3.65
N GLU A 14 11.98 -2.01 -4.04
CA GLU A 14 13.11 -1.09 -3.85
C GLU A 14 12.95 -0.20 -2.62
N SER A 15 11.82 -0.30 -1.90
CA SER A 15 11.53 0.51 -0.72
C SER A 15 11.60 -0.31 0.56
N LYS A 16 12.09 0.31 1.64
CA LYS A 16 12.03 -0.30 2.98
C LYS A 16 10.60 -0.38 3.52
N THR A 17 9.71 0.49 3.08
CA THR A 17 8.32 0.55 3.55
C THR A 17 7.42 1.27 2.56
N ILE A 18 6.15 0.90 2.50
CA ILE A 18 5.12 1.59 1.72
C ILE A 18 4.35 2.65 2.54
N ALA A 19 4.62 2.77 3.84
CA ALA A 19 3.83 3.61 4.75
C ALA A 19 3.72 5.09 4.35
N PRO A 20 4.80 5.78 3.92
CA PRO A 20 4.69 7.18 3.48
C PRO A 20 3.81 7.34 2.24
N CYS A 21 3.89 6.39 1.31
CA CYS A 21 3.08 6.38 0.10
C CYS A 21 1.59 6.20 0.45
N LEU A 22 1.28 5.21 1.29
CA LEU A 22 -0.09 4.97 1.75
C LEU A 22 -0.65 6.18 2.51
N SER A 23 0.19 6.88 3.28
CA SER A 23 -0.21 8.11 3.97
C SER A 23 -0.66 9.21 3.00
N VAL A 24 0.04 9.40 1.87
CA VAL A 24 -0.36 10.35 0.81
C VAL A 24 -1.67 9.92 0.15
N VAL A 25 -1.76 8.65 -0.25
CA VAL A 25 -2.97 8.05 -0.84
C VAL A 25 -4.20 8.31 0.03
N MET A 26 -4.09 8.03 1.33
CA MET A 26 -5.19 8.21 2.28
C MET A 26 -5.57 9.69 2.46
N ARG A 27 -4.59 10.59 2.62
CA ARG A 27 -4.87 12.04 2.79
C ARG A 27 -5.60 12.64 1.58
N HIS A 28 -5.22 12.22 0.37
CA HIS A 28 -5.81 12.75 -0.85
C HIS A 28 -6.99 11.92 -1.38
N GLN A 29 -7.42 10.88 -0.64
CA GLN A 29 -8.50 9.97 -1.06
C GLN A 29 -8.31 9.44 -2.48
N LEU A 30 -7.06 9.14 -2.86
CA LEU A 30 -6.71 8.65 -4.18
C LEU A 30 -6.89 7.12 -4.21
N PRO A 31 -7.80 6.55 -5.00
CA PRO A 31 -7.90 5.09 -5.11
C PRO A 31 -6.60 4.49 -5.66
N ILE A 32 -6.11 3.42 -5.03
CA ILE A 32 -5.03 2.63 -5.64
C ILE A 32 -5.67 1.72 -6.69
N ALA A 33 -5.32 1.90 -7.96
CA ALA A 33 -5.82 1.06 -9.05
C ALA A 33 -4.99 -0.22 -9.17
N TYR A 34 -3.67 -0.07 -9.07
CA TYR A 34 -2.71 -1.18 -9.14
C TYR A 34 -1.54 -0.93 -8.20
N TRP A 35 -0.87 -2.01 -7.80
CA TRP A 35 0.46 -1.93 -7.22
C TRP A 35 1.42 -2.87 -7.93
N CYS A 36 2.71 -2.53 -7.96
CA CYS A 36 3.76 -3.30 -8.59
C CYS A 36 4.91 -3.48 -7.59
N ASP A 37 5.30 -4.73 -7.38
CA ASP A 37 6.23 -5.11 -6.31
C ASP A 37 7.36 -6.05 -6.75
N GLY A 38 7.72 -5.99 -8.02
CA GLY A 38 8.88 -6.68 -8.56
C GLY A 38 9.37 -6.07 -9.88
N GLN A 39 10.50 -6.61 -10.34
CA GLN A 39 11.22 -6.13 -11.51
C GLN A 39 10.55 -6.52 -12.84
N ASN A 40 9.69 -7.54 -12.86
CA ASN A 40 8.94 -7.95 -14.05
C ASN A 40 7.51 -7.41 -13.98
N ILE A 41 7.32 -6.19 -14.48
CA ILE A 41 6.03 -5.47 -14.43
C ILE A 41 4.84 -6.32 -14.89
N ALA A 42 5.01 -7.12 -15.94
CA ALA A 42 3.92 -7.94 -16.48
C ALA A 42 3.47 -9.06 -15.52
N LYS A 43 4.35 -9.51 -14.64
CA LYS A 43 4.08 -10.56 -13.64
C LYS A 43 3.77 -10.00 -12.26
N ASP A 44 4.34 -8.83 -11.95
CA ASP A 44 4.39 -8.30 -10.60
C ASP A 44 3.42 -7.13 -10.39
N ILE A 45 2.51 -6.86 -11.34
CA ILE A 45 1.43 -5.88 -11.21
C ILE A 45 0.12 -6.55 -10.76
N HIS A 46 -0.50 -6.01 -9.72
CA HIS A 46 -1.69 -6.60 -9.12
C HIS A 46 -2.74 -5.55 -8.75
N VAL A 47 -4.01 -5.98 -8.69
CA VAL A 47 -5.07 -5.21 -8.05
C VAL A 47 -4.82 -5.21 -6.53
N PRO A 48 -4.84 -4.05 -5.86
CA PRO A 48 -4.49 -3.97 -4.45
C PRO A 48 -5.48 -4.71 -3.55
N ASN A 49 -4.95 -5.49 -2.61
CA ASN A 49 -5.72 -6.09 -1.51
C ASN A 49 -5.43 -5.35 -0.20
N LYS A 50 -6.50 -4.97 0.52
CA LYS A 50 -6.38 -4.23 1.79
C LYS A 50 -5.53 -4.95 2.85
N ILE A 51 -5.65 -6.27 2.96
CA ILE A 51 -4.93 -7.06 3.96
C ILE A 51 -3.45 -7.15 3.58
N GLU A 52 -3.14 -7.34 2.29
CA GLU A 52 -1.77 -7.38 1.79
C GLU A 52 -1.07 -6.03 1.95
N LEU A 53 -1.77 -4.92 1.69
CA LEU A 53 -1.25 -3.57 1.92
C LEU A 53 -0.93 -3.33 3.40
N ILE A 54 -1.84 -3.71 4.30
CA ILE A 54 -1.62 -3.60 5.76
C ILE A 54 -0.41 -4.46 6.17
N ASN A 55 -0.35 -5.71 5.73
CA ASN A 55 0.77 -6.60 6.03
C ASN A 55 2.10 -6.05 5.49
N ALA A 56 2.11 -5.46 4.29
CA ALA A 56 3.30 -4.85 3.70
C ALA A 56 3.77 -3.59 4.46
N VAL A 57 2.87 -2.86 5.13
CA VAL A 57 3.24 -1.74 6.01
C VAL A 57 3.95 -2.24 7.27
N PHE A 58 3.48 -3.34 7.84
CA PHE A 58 3.98 -3.89 9.11
C PHE A 58 4.96 -5.05 8.96
N GLN A 59 5.42 -5.34 7.74
CA GLN A 59 6.34 -6.44 7.49
C GLN A 59 7.68 -6.18 8.21
N GLY A 60 8.07 -7.08 9.12
CA GLY A 60 9.27 -6.93 9.94
C GLY A 60 9.07 -6.22 11.27
N GLU A 61 7.88 -5.65 11.53
CA GLU A 61 7.49 -5.08 12.81
C GLU A 61 6.77 -6.15 13.66
N LYS A 62 7.09 -6.26 14.95
CA LYS A 62 6.21 -7.01 15.87
C LYS A 62 4.96 -6.16 16.05
N ILE A 63 3.86 -6.54 15.40
CA ILE A 63 2.55 -5.99 15.74
C ILE A 63 2.24 -6.47 17.16
N VAL A 64 2.54 -5.63 18.15
CA VAL A 64 2.01 -5.80 19.50
C VAL A 64 0.52 -5.56 19.35
N ARG A 65 -0.26 -6.64 19.38
CA ARG A 65 -1.71 -6.52 19.52
C ARG A 65 -1.95 -5.74 20.81
N SER A 66 -2.41 -4.50 20.66
CA SER A 66 -2.96 -3.78 21.79
C SER A 66 -4.33 -4.38 22.02
N ASP A 67 -4.44 -5.25 23.02
CA ASP A 67 -5.72 -5.74 23.54
C ASP A 67 -6.50 -4.61 24.26
N ALA A 68 -6.39 -3.36 23.78
CA ALA A 68 -6.87 -2.15 24.43
C ALA A 68 -7.62 -1.21 23.48
N ILE A 69 -8.36 -1.76 22.51
CA ILE A 69 -9.55 -1.08 21.98
C ILE A 69 -10.74 -2.00 22.21
N SER A 70 -11.12 -2.09 23.47
CA SER A 70 -12.49 -2.43 23.84
C SER A 70 -13.35 -1.22 23.48
N VAL A 71 -14.15 -1.35 22.43
CA VAL A 71 -15.36 -0.53 22.27
C VAL A 71 -16.52 -1.18 23.03
#